data_AF-A0AAV2K584-F1
#
_entry.id   AF-A0AAV2K584-F1
#
_cell.length_a   1.000
_cell.length_b   1.000
_cell.length_c   1.000
_cell.angle_alpha   90.00
_cell.angle_beta   90.00
_cell.angle_gamma   90.00
#
_symmetry.space_group_name_H-M   'P 1'
#
loop_
_entity.id
_entity.type
_entity.pdbx_description
1 polymer ?
#
loop_
_entity_poly.entity_id
_entity_poly.type
_entity_poly.pdbx_seq_one_letter_code
_entity_poly.pdbx_strand_id
1 'polypeptide(L)'
;MKTQLDALNANINQKLEAATSQIEDATRRLEEVERKAAGAETWDLAVRDTLLDLINNQRDLQSKMSDLEGRSRLNKIRTYGIAVKTEGTSTAAFIESFILNELRESIGIQRGADLGIERAH
;
A
#
# COMPACT_ATOMS: atom_id res chain seq x y z
N MET A 1 2.21 -80.53 -12.57
CA MET A 1 3.30 -79.69 -12.01
C MET A 1 3.87 -78.70 -13.02
N LYS A 2 4.39 -79.13 -14.19
CA LYS A 2 5.03 -78.22 -15.17
C LYS A 2 4.11 -77.09 -15.68
N THR A 3 2.90 -77.44 -16.10
CA THR A 3 1.86 -76.48 -16.54
C THR A 3 1.40 -75.51 -15.46
N GLN A 4 1.37 -75.93 -14.19
CA GLN A 4 1.03 -75.05 -13.07
C GLN A 4 2.15 -74.05 -12.77
N LEU A 5 3.41 -74.46 -12.94
CA LEU A 5 4.57 -73.60 -12.79
C LEU A 5 4.63 -72.54 -13.89
N ASP A 6 4.34 -72.93 -15.14
CA ASP A 6 4.30 -72.02 -16.28
C ASP A 6 3.18 -70.98 -16.14
N ALA A 7 2.00 -71.40 -15.68
CA ALA A 7 0.88 -70.50 -15.39
C ALA A 7 1.18 -69.54 -14.24
N LEU A 8 1.89 -69.99 -13.20
CA LEU A 8 2.33 -69.14 -12.10
C LEU A 8 3.34 -68.09 -12.57
N ASN A 9 4.33 -68.48 -13.37
CA ASN A 9 5.32 -67.55 -13.94
C ASN A 9 4.66 -66.51 -14.85
N ALA A 10 3.69 -66.90 -15.67
CA ALA A 10 2.92 -65.97 -16.49
C ALA A 10 2.13 -64.97 -15.64
N ASN A 11 1.48 -65.43 -14.55
CA ASN A 11 0.75 -64.54 -13.64
C ASN A 11 1.67 -63.57 -12.90
N ILE A 12 2.85 -64.05 -12.47
CA ILE A 12 3.86 -63.22 -11.81
C ILE A 12 4.35 -62.13 -12.77
N ASN A 13 4.71 -62.49 -14.00
CA ASN A 13 5.17 -61.53 -15.01
C ASN A 13 4.09 -60.49 -15.31
N GLN A 14 2.83 -60.91 -15.46
CA GLN A 14 1.72 -59.98 -15.70
C GLN A 14 1.51 -59.01 -14.54
N LYS A 15 1.61 -59.49 -13.28
CA LYS A 15 1.54 -58.61 -12.10
C LYS A 15 2.74 -57.67 -12.01
N LEU A 16 3.92 -58.13 -12.40
CA LEU A 16 5.14 -57.31 -12.45
C LEU A 16 5.01 -56.20 -13.47
N GLU A 17 4.54 -56.49 -14.69
CA GLU A 17 4.28 -55.49 -15.72
C GLU A 17 3.22 -54.47 -15.26
N ALA A 18 2.13 -54.95 -14.66
CA ALA A 18 1.10 -54.06 -14.12
C ALA A 18 1.63 -53.17 -12.99
N ALA A 19 2.45 -53.71 -12.09
CA ALA A 19 3.08 -52.95 -11.02
C ALA A 19 4.08 -51.91 -11.57
N THR A 20 4.90 -52.27 -12.55
CA THR A 20 5.83 -51.34 -13.22
C THR A 20 5.07 -50.20 -13.89
N SER A 21 3.98 -50.50 -14.61
CA SER A 21 3.15 -49.48 -15.23
C SER A 21 2.50 -48.54 -14.22
N GLN A 22 2.03 -49.05 -13.08
CA GLN A 22 1.49 -48.23 -11.99
C GLN A 22 2.56 -47.34 -11.35
N ILE A 23 3.79 -47.85 -11.19
CA ILE A 23 4.93 -47.07 -10.67
C ILE A 23 5.29 -45.95 -11.65
N GLU A 24 5.33 -46.22 -12.95
CA GLU A 24 5.59 -45.19 -13.97
C GLU A 24 4.53 -44.10 -13.98
N ASP A 25 3.24 -44.47 -13.88
CA ASP A 25 2.14 -43.49 -13.80
C ASP A 25 2.23 -42.64 -12.52
N ALA A 26 2.48 -43.28 -11.38
CA ALA A 26 2.67 -42.60 -10.11
C ALA A 26 3.87 -41.63 -10.14
N THR A 27 4.97 -42.04 -10.78
CA THR A 27 6.17 -41.21 -10.94
C THR A 27 5.87 -39.96 -11.77
N ARG A 28 5.19 -40.10 -12.91
CA ARG A 28 4.78 -38.95 -13.74
C ARG A 28 3.87 -37.98 -12.99
N ARG A 29 2.92 -38.50 -12.23
CA ARG A 29 2.01 -37.67 -11.42
C ARG A 29 2.76 -36.92 -10.32
N LEU A 30 3.76 -37.55 -9.70
CA LEU A 30 4.64 -36.91 -8.72
C LEU A 30 5.45 -35.78 -9.37
N GLU A 31 6.10 -36.03 -10.51
CA GLU A 31 6.86 -35.00 -11.24
C GLU A 31 5.99 -33.78 -11.60
N GLU A 32 4.75 -34.01 -12.03
CA GLU A 32 3.82 -32.92 -12.31
C GLU A 32 3.45 -32.10 -11.06
N VAL A 33 3.25 -32.77 -9.93
CA VAL A 33 2.92 -32.12 -8.65
C VAL A 33 4.12 -31.31 -8.15
N GLU A 34 5.32 -31.88 -8.19
CA GLU A 34 6.57 -31.20 -7.81
C GLU A 34 6.80 -29.94 -8.65
N ARG A 35 6.61 -30.02 -9.97
CA ARG A 35 6.74 -28.86 -10.86
C ARG A 35 5.71 -27.77 -10.55
N LYS A 36 4.47 -28.15 -10.28
CA LYS A 36 3.41 -27.19 -9.91
C LYS A 36 3.69 -26.55 -8.56
N ALA A 37 4.16 -27.33 -7.57
CA ALA A 37 4.53 -26.83 -6.26
C ALA A 37 5.68 -25.81 -6.34
N ALA A 38 6.76 -26.15 -7.06
CA ALA A 38 7.88 -25.23 -7.27
C ALA A 38 7.46 -23.92 -7.96
N GLY A 39 6.55 -24.01 -8.95
CA GLY A 39 5.98 -22.84 -9.63
C GLY A 39 5.14 -21.96 -8.68
N ALA A 40 4.32 -22.58 -7.82
CA ALA A 40 3.51 -21.87 -6.83
C ALA A 40 4.36 -21.18 -5.76
N GLU A 41 5.42 -21.84 -5.27
CA GLU A 41 6.35 -21.25 -4.30
C GLU A 41 7.09 -20.04 -4.88
N THR A 42 7.56 -20.15 -6.13
CA THR A 42 8.23 -19.03 -6.81
C THR A 42 7.28 -17.84 -6.99
N TRP A 43 6.00 -18.12 -7.32
CA TRP A 43 5.00 -17.08 -7.45
C TRP A 43 4.66 -16.41 -6.11
N ASP A 44 4.51 -17.18 -5.02
CA ASP A 44 4.25 -16.62 -3.69
C ASP A 44 5.38 -15.69 -3.24
N LEU A 45 6.65 -16.08 -3.47
CA LEU A 45 7.81 -15.24 -3.16
C LEU A 45 7.79 -13.93 -3.94
N ALA A 46 7.56 -13.97 -5.26
CA ALA A 46 7.52 -12.78 -6.10
C ALA A 46 6.36 -11.83 -5.72
N VAL A 47 5.20 -12.39 -5.39
CA VAL A 47 4.04 -11.61 -4.94
C VAL A 47 4.33 -10.94 -3.60
N ARG A 48 4.95 -11.66 -2.65
CA ARG A 48 5.33 -11.09 -1.35
C ARG A 48 6.30 -9.92 -1.50
N ASP A 49 7.34 -10.05 -2.31
CA ASP A 49 8.30 -8.96 -2.56
C ASP A 49 7.60 -7.74 -3.16
N THR A 50 6.74 -7.95 -4.17
CA THR A 50 5.98 -6.86 -4.79
C THR A 50 5.05 -6.16 -3.79
N LEU A 51 4.41 -6.92 -2.89
CA LEU A 51 3.56 -6.37 -1.84
C LEU A 51 4.37 -5.57 -0.81
N LEU A 52 5.56 -6.02 -0.44
CA LEU A 52 6.46 -5.29 0.47
C LEU A 52 6.90 -3.96 -0.14
N ASP A 53 7.29 -3.96 -1.40
CA ASP A 53 7.65 -2.75 -2.14
C ASP A 53 6.48 -1.77 -2.22
N LEU A 54 5.28 -2.28 -2.50
CA LEU A 54 4.07 -1.46 -2.54
C LEU A 54 3.78 -0.81 -1.18
N ILE A 55 3.89 -1.57 -0.08
CA ILE A 55 3.69 -1.04 1.28
C ILE A 55 4.72 0.05 1.60
N ASN A 56 5.98 -0.15 1.23
CA ASN A 56 7.04 0.83 1.46
C ASN A 56 6.79 2.12 0.67
N ASN A 57 6.42 2.00 -0.60
CA ASN A 57 6.07 3.13 -1.43
C ASN A 57 4.84 3.88 -0.89
N GLN A 58 3.84 3.17 -0.39
CA GLN A 58 2.67 3.79 0.22
C GLN A 58 3.06 4.61 1.46
N ARG A 59 3.94 4.09 2.31
CA ARG A 59 4.42 4.82 3.51
C ARG A 59 5.19 6.08 3.13
N ASP A 60 6.08 6.01 2.15
CA ASP A 60 6.84 7.16 1.68
C ASP A 60 5.91 8.25 1.11
N LEU A 61 4.94 7.86 0.29
CA LEU A 61 3.92 8.77 -0.23
C LEU A 61 3.09 9.42 0.87
N GLN A 62 2.67 8.65 1.88
CA GLN A 62 1.95 9.20 3.04
C GLN A 62 2.80 10.22 3.80
N SER A 63 4.09 9.93 4.03
CA SER A 63 5.01 10.86 4.68
C SER A 63 5.16 12.15 3.89
N LYS A 64 5.34 12.06 2.57
CA LYS A 64 5.43 13.23 1.67
C LYS A 64 4.15 14.05 1.66
N MET A 65 2.99 13.40 1.66
CA MET A 65 1.69 14.06 1.72
C MET A 65 1.54 14.83 3.04
N SER A 66 1.89 14.22 4.17
CA SER A 66 1.85 14.88 5.48
C SER A 66 2.81 16.08 5.57
N ASP A 67 4.02 15.98 5.01
CA ASP A 67 4.94 17.12 4.92
C ASP A 67 4.36 18.26 4.08
N LEU A 68 3.82 17.95 2.90
CA LEU A 68 3.20 18.94 2.02
C LEU A 68 1.99 19.60 2.67
N GLU A 69 1.14 18.84 3.35
CA GLU A 69 0.01 19.39 4.10
C GLU A 69 0.48 20.28 5.26
N GLY A 70 1.51 19.86 5.99
CA GLY A 70 2.13 20.65 7.04
C GLY A 70 2.63 21.98 6.51
N ARG A 71 3.47 21.95 5.47
CA ARG A 71 4.04 23.14 4.81
C ARG A 71 2.97 24.04 4.20
N SER A 72 1.93 23.47 3.61
CA SER A 72 0.77 24.23 3.09
C SER A 72 0.00 24.94 4.20
N ARG A 73 0.05 24.43 5.43
CA ARG A 73 -0.59 25.04 6.61
C ARG A 73 0.30 26.02 7.35
N LEU A 74 1.62 26.02 7.16
CA LEU A 74 2.52 26.96 7.84
C LEU A 74 2.18 28.43 7.56
N ASN A 75 1.68 28.74 6.37
CA ASN A 75 1.24 30.09 6.00
C ASN A 75 -0.26 30.32 6.23
N LYS A 76 -0.94 29.44 6.97
CA LYS A 76 -2.39 29.53 7.25
C LYS A 76 -2.62 29.70 8.73
N ILE A 77 -3.33 30.76 9.11
CA ILE A 77 -3.79 30.99 10.48
C ILE A 77 -5.29 30.70 10.52
N ARG A 78 -5.74 29.97 11.55
CA ARG A 78 -7.17 29.75 11.79
C ARG A 78 -7.61 30.57 12.99
N THR A 79 -8.60 31.43 12.78
CA THR A 79 -9.24 32.24 13.82
C THR A 79 -10.53 31.58 14.29
N TYR A 80 -10.82 31.68 15.58
CA TYR A 80 -12.01 31.13 16.22
C TYR A 80 -12.70 32.19 17.06
N GLY A 81 -14.02 32.06 17.27
CA GLY A 81 -14.79 32.96 18.14
C GLY A 81 -15.23 34.28 17.50
N ILE A 82 -15.03 34.45 16.19
CA ILE A 82 -15.59 35.57 15.43
C ILE A 82 -17.07 35.28 15.15
N ALA A 83 -17.94 36.22 15.49
CA ALA A 83 -19.37 36.08 15.22
C ALA A 83 -19.64 36.16 13.70
N VAL A 84 -20.55 35.31 13.23
CA VAL A 84 -20.87 35.19 11.80
C VAL A 84 -21.43 36.52 11.27
N LYS A 85 -20.90 36.99 10.14
CA LYS A 85 -21.20 38.29 9.48
C LYS A 85 -20.55 39.54 10.10
N THR A 86 -19.75 39.42 11.14
CA THR A 86 -19.00 40.57 11.68
C THR A 86 -17.95 41.12 10.70
N GLU A 87 -17.50 40.27 9.78
CA GLU A 87 -16.48 40.55 8.76
C GLU A 87 -16.93 41.54 7.66
N GLY A 88 -18.24 41.78 7.51
CA GLY A 88 -18.77 42.68 6.51
C GLY A 88 -18.55 42.18 5.07
N THR A 89 -18.03 43.05 4.20
CA THR A 89 -17.88 42.78 2.75
C THR A 89 -16.57 42.07 2.39
N SER A 90 -15.55 42.11 3.26
CA SER A 90 -14.25 41.47 3.02
C SER A 90 -13.65 40.96 4.32
N THR A 91 -13.64 39.63 4.46
CA THR A 91 -13.00 38.91 5.58
C THR A 91 -11.51 39.21 5.67
N ALA A 92 -10.82 39.39 4.53
CA ALA A 92 -9.39 39.71 4.51
C ALA A 92 -9.12 41.09 5.13
N ALA A 93 -9.88 42.11 4.73
CA ALA A 93 -9.73 43.46 5.26
C ALA A 93 -10.09 43.53 6.76
N PHE A 94 -11.11 42.77 7.18
CA PHE A 94 -11.46 42.64 8.59
C PHE A 94 -10.30 42.06 9.41
N ILE A 95 -9.76 40.90 9.01
CA ILE A 95 -8.67 40.24 9.73
C ILE A 95 -7.40 41.11 9.74
N GLU A 96 -7.08 41.78 8.65
CA GLU A 96 -5.95 42.71 8.58
C GLU A 96 -6.10 43.84 9.61
N SER A 97 -7.26 44.50 9.62
CA SER A 97 -7.54 45.56 10.57
C SER A 97 -7.53 45.08 12.02
N PHE A 98 -8.04 43.87 12.27
CA PHE A 98 -8.07 43.25 13.59
C PHE A 98 -6.65 43.00 14.12
N ILE A 99 -5.78 42.38 13.30
CA ILE A 99 -4.37 42.13 13.68
C ILE A 99 -3.63 43.45 13.91
N LEU A 100 -3.81 44.44 13.03
CA LEU A 100 -3.17 45.75 13.17
C LEU A 100 -3.71 46.57 14.35
N ASN A 101 -4.91 46.31 14.84
CA ASN A 101 -5.43 46.99 16.03
C ASN A 101 -4.88 46.36 17.32
N GLU A 102 -4.87 45.02 17.37
CA GLU A 102 -4.53 44.29 18.61
C GLU A 102 -3.03 44.05 18.81
N LEU A 103 -2.27 43.84 17.73
CA LEU A 103 -0.89 43.34 17.81
C LEU A 103 0.17 44.33 17.30
N ARG A 104 -0.25 45.51 16.89
CA ARG A 104 0.66 46.46 16.25
C ARG A 104 1.74 47.01 17.16
N GLU A 105 1.41 47.30 18.42
CA GLU A 105 2.39 47.77 19.41
C GLU A 105 3.31 46.65 19.89
N SER A 106 2.80 45.41 19.99
CA SER A 106 3.56 44.25 20.46
C SER A 106 4.53 43.70 19.42
N ILE A 107 4.21 43.82 18.13
CA ILE A 107 5.04 43.31 17.02
C ILE A 107 5.87 44.43 16.36
N GLY A 108 5.67 45.70 16.75
CA GLY A 108 6.42 46.84 16.20
C GLY A 108 6.08 47.15 14.74
N ILE A 109 4.84 46.89 14.32
CA ILE A 109 4.41 47.07 12.94
C ILE A 109 4.21 48.56 12.64
N GLN A 110 4.85 49.06 11.58
CA GLN A 110 4.76 50.46 11.18
C GLN A 110 3.32 50.84 10.76
N ARG A 111 2.96 52.11 10.98
CA ARG A 111 1.62 52.65 10.65
C ARG A 111 1.43 52.58 9.12
N GLY A 112 0.53 51.73 8.64
CA GLY A 112 0.25 51.54 7.21
C GLY A 112 0.99 50.38 6.54
N ALA A 113 1.55 49.45 7.30
CA ALA A 113 2.12 48.22 6.74
C ALA A 113 1.00 47.26 6.27
N ASP A 114 1.15 46.77 5.04
CA ASP A 114 0.35 45.69 4.45
C ASP A 114 0.84 44.35 5.02
N LEU A 115 -0.09 43.53 5.52
CA LEU A 115 0.22 42.21 6.08
C LEU A 115 0.40 41.13 5.00
N GLY A 116 0.12 41.43 3.73
CA GLY A 116 0.31 40.50 2.61
C GLY A 116 -0.61 39.29 2.67
N ILE A 117 -1.83 39.45 3.20
CA ILE A 117 -2.80 38.35 3.31
C ILE A 117 -3.31 37.98 1.91
N GLU A 118 -2.84 36.85 1.38
CA GLU A 118 -3.22 36.40 0.05
C GLU A 118 -4.72 36.06 -0.06
N ARG A 119 -5.28 35.38 0.96
CA ARG A 119 -6.68 34.94 1.00
C ARG A 119 -7.19 34.80 2.44
N ALA A 120 -8.42 35.21 2.69
CA ALA A 120 -9.17 34.92 3.91
C ALA A 120 -10.60 34.48 3.55
N HIS A 121 -11.14 33.52 4.30
CA HIS A 121 -12.46 32.92 4.11
C HIS A 121 -13.14 32.74 5.46
#